data_AF-A0A6N7HG17-F1
#
_entry.id   AF-A0A6N7HG17-F1
#
_cell.length_a   1.000
_cell.length_b   1.000
_cell.length_c   1.000
_cell.angle_alpha   90.00
_cell.angle_beta   90.00
_cell.angle_gamma   90.00
#
_symmetry.space_group_name_H-M   'P 1'
#
loop_
_entity.id
_entity.type
_entity.pdbx_description
1 polymer ?
#
loop_
_entity_poly.entity_id
_entity_poly.type
_entity_poly.pdbx_seq_one_letter_code
_entity_poly.pdbx_strand_id
1 'polypeptide(L)'
;MAVQDATPDIRPRAGHDLLTGIENVLPRLDGPAPPDLADDLMTALVRCAACGDISRVREQADAVRRATALLRTGEPEKAGPVLTQARAALRTFAPLR
;
A
#
# COMPACT_ATOMS: atom_id res chain seq x y z
N MET A 1 2.99 -40.58 7.02
CA MET A 1 3.10 -39.25 7.64
C MET A 1 3.46 -38.28 6.52
N ALA A 2 2.47 -37.61 5.93
CA ALA A 2 2.71 -36.66 4.86
C ALA A 2 3.15 -35.35 5.49
N VAL A 3 4.39 -34.93 5.20
CA VAL A 3 4.87 -33.59 5.47
C VAL A 3 3.99 -32.68 4.62
N GLN A 4 3.08 -31.94 5.25
CA GLN A 4 2.40 -30.85 4.57
C GLN A 4 3.49 -29.86 4.22
N ASP A 5 3.87 -29.86 2.94
CA ASP A 5 4.65 -28.84 2.29
C ASP A 5 3.81 -27.56 2.40
N ALA A 6 3.93 -26.88 3.55
CA ALA A 6 3.30 -25.61 3.82
C ALA A 6 3.95 -24.64 2.85
N THR A 7 3.38 -24.56 1.64
CA THR A 7 3.68 -23.52 0.68
C THR A 7 3.68 -22.22 1.47
N PRO A 8 4.80 -21.47 1.50
CA PRO A 8 4.90 -20.30 2.35
C PRO A 8 3.66 -19.46 2.11
N ASP A 9 2.94 -19.12 3.17
CA ASP A 9 1.80 -18.22 3.12
C ASP A 9 2.31 -16.90 2.56
N ILE A 10 2.26 -16.78 1.23
CA ILE A 10 2.62 -15.59 0.50
C ILE A 10 1.49 -14.64 0.85
N ARG A 11 1.63 -13.98 2.00
CA ARG A 11 0.94 -12.74 2.39
C ARG A 11 0.37 -12.12 1.13
N PRO A 12 -0.97 -12.02 0.98
CA PRO A 12 -1.64 -11.89 -0.31
C PRO A 12 -0.84 -10.95 -1.20
N ARG A 13 -0.44 -11.43 -2.39
CA ARG A 13 0.47 -10.72 -3.30
C ARG A 13 0.05 -9.25 -3.52
N ALA A 14 -1.26 -9.01 -3.48
CA ALA A 14 -1.89 -7.70 -3.41
C ALA A 14 -1.32 -6.77 -2.30
N GLY A 15 -1.22 -7.24 -1.06
CA GLY A 15 -0.64 -6.51 0.05
C GLY A 15 0.86 -6.26 -0.08
N HIS A 16 1.61 -7.18 -0.70
CA HIS A 16 3.02 -6.96 -1.01
C HIS A 16 3.19 -5.81 -2.00
N ASP A 17 2.44 -5.81 -3.11
CA ASP A 17 2.52 -4.76 -4.12
C ASP A 17 2.17 -3.38 -3.57
N LEU A 18 1.14 -3.30 -2.69
CA LEU A 18 0.81 -2.06 -1.98
C LEU A 18 1.94 -1.64 -1.04
N LEU A 19 2.50 -2.57 -0.26
CA LEU A 19 3.55 -2.27 0.70
C LEU A 19 4.79 -1.72 0.01
N THR A 20 5.22 -2.34 -1.10
CA THR A 20 6.34 -1.86 -1.92
C THR A 20 6.08 -0.44 -2.44
N GLY A 21 4.88 -0.16 -2.95
CA GLY A 21 4.51 1.20 -3.39
C GLY A 21 4.60 2.23 -2.27
N ILE A 22 4.08 1.90 -1.08
CA ILE A 22 4.13 2.78 0.09
C ILE A 22 5.57 3.01 0.56
N GLU A 23 6.40 1.96 0.61
CA GLU A 23 7.80 2.05 1.05
C GLU A 23 8.67 2.87 0.09
N ASN A 24 8.33 2.90 -1.20
CA ASN A 24 8.99 3.77 -2.17
C ASN A 24 8.59 5.25 -2.03
N VAL A 25 7.34 5.52 -1.66
CA VAL A 25 6.78 6.87 -1.63
C VAL A 25 7.04 7.59 -0.29
N LEU A 26 6.89 6.90 0.85
CA LEU A 26 7.02 7.51 2.18
C LEU A 26 8.32 8.32 2.39
N PRO A 27 9.53 7.82 2.05
CA PRO A 27 10.77 8.58 2.24
C PRO A 27 10.88 9.84 1.38
N ARG A 28 10.07 9.94 0.32
CA ARG A 28 10.07 11.05 -0.63
C ARG A 28 9.08 12.15 -0.25
N LEU A 29 8.31 11.97 0.83
CA LEU A 29 7.34 12.94 1.35
C LEU A 29 7.96 13.97 2.30
N ASP A 30 9.18 13.76 2.79
CA ASP A 30 9.88 14.68 3.71
C ASP A 30 10.41 15.95 3.02
N GLY A 31 10.20 16.09 1.71
CA GLY A 31 10.60 17.24 0.90
C GLY A 31 9.46 17.72 -0.02
N PRO A 32 9.74 18.62 -0.98
CA PRO A 32 8.77 18.96 -2.02
C PRO A 32 8.40 17.68 -2.77
N ALA A 33 7.18 17.18 -2.51
CA ALA A 33 6.69 15.93 -3.06
C ALA A 33 6.74 16.00 -4.60
N PRO A 34 7.57 15.18 -5.25
CA PRO A 34 7.62 15.21 -6.70
C PRO A 34 6.28 14.72 -7.28
N PRO A 35 5.88 15.25 -8.45
CA PRO A 35 4.53 15.02 -9.00
C PRO A 35 4.28 13.56 -9.39
N ASP A 36 5.34 12.75 -9.51
CA ASP A 36 5.30 11.34 -9.88
C ASP A 36 4.88 10.41 -8.72
N LEU A 37 4.91 10.87 -7.47
CA LEU A 37 4.57 10.02 -6.31
C LEU A 37 3.14 9.49 -6.35
N ALA A 38 2.21 10.27 -6.88
CA ALA A 38 0.82 9.83 -7.05
C ALA A 38 0.70 8.71 -8.10
N ASP A 39 1.51 8.77 -9.15
CA ASP A 39 1.52 7.76 -10.22
C ASP A 39 2.20 6.47 -9.76
N ASP A 40 3.23 6.57 -8.92
CA ASP A 40 3.86 5.43 -8.26
C ASP A 40 2.84 4.67 -7.36
N LEU A 41 2.05 5.38 -6.56
CA LEU A 41 0.98 4.77 -5.75
C LEU A 41 -0.13 4.16 -6.60
N MET A 42 -0.54 4.83 -7.69
CA MET A 42 -1.52 4.25 -8.62
C MET A 42 -0.99 2.96 -9.25
N THR A 43 0.27 2.92 -9.63
CA THR A 43 0.89 1.73 -10.21
C THR A 43 0.84 0.56 -9.22
N ALA A 44 1.14 0.82 -7.94
CA ALA A 44 1.01 -0.17 -6.87
C ALA A 44 -0.44 -0.65 -6.69
N LEU A 45 -1.43 0.25 -6.75
CA LEU A 45 -2.85 -0.10 -6.69
C LEU A 45 -3.30 -0.99 -7.86
N VAL A 46 -2.83 -0.70 -9.08
CA VAL A 46 -3.14 -1.51 -10.28
C VAL A 46 -2.54 -2.90 -10.15
N ARG A 47 -1.28 -3.02 -9.70
CA ARG A 47 -0.63 -4.32 -9.47
C ARG A 47 -1.36 -5.12 -8.38
N CYS A 48 -1.74 -4.45 -7.30
CA CYS A 48 -2.55 -5.03 -6.24
C CYS A 48 -3.89 -5.57 -6.75
N ALA A 49 -4.60 -4.81 -7.58
CA ALA A 49 -5.87 -5.23 -8.16
C ALA A 49 -5.71 -6.42 -9.12
N ALA A 50 -4.61 -6.47 -9.88
CA ALA A 50 -4.30 -7.55 -10.80
C ALA A 50 -4.01 -8.90 -10.10
N CYS A 51 -3.67 -8.88 -8.80
CA CYS A 51 -3.38 -10.09 -8.02
C CYS A 51 -4.64 -10.88 -7.59
N GLY A 52 -5.85 -10.37 -7.80
CA GLY A 52 -7.10 -11.08 -7.48
C GLY A 52 -7.50 -11.11 -5.99
N ASP A 53 -6.56 -10.87 -5.07
CA ASP A 53 -6.79 -10.89 -3.60
C ASP A 53 -7.01 -9.51 -2.97
N ILE A 54 -7.41 -8.50 -3.76
CA ILE A 54 -7.59 -7.12 -3.26
C ILE A 54 -8.62 -7.03 -2.12
N SER A 55 -9.59 -7.94 -2.06
CA SER A 55 -10.60 -7.99 -1.00
C SER A 55 -9.99 -8.19 0.39
N ARG A 56 -8.85 -8.89 0.49
CA ARG A 56 -8.12 -9.12 1.75
C ARG A 56 -7.36 -7.90 2.25
N VAL A 57 -7.10 -6.94 1.37
CA VAL A 57 -6.35 -5.71 1.67
C VAL A 57 -7.15 -4.45 1.30
N ARG A 58 -8.48 -4.57 1.26
CA ARG A 58 -9.36 -3.52 0.73
C ARG A 58 -9.23 -2.23 1.51
N GLU A 59 -9.20 -2.30 2.84
CA GLU A 59 -9.04 -1.12 3.70
C GLU A 59 -7.72 -0.40 3.42
N GLN A 60 -6.63 -1.16 3.28
CA GLN A 60 -5.30 -0.62 2.98
C GLN A 60 -5.25 -0.05 1.56
N ALA A 61 -5.88 -0.70 0.58
CA ALA A 61 -6.01 -0.20 -0.78
C ALA A 61 -6.80 1.12 -0.83
N ASP A 62 -7.90 1.23 -0.09
CA ASP A 62 -8.70 2.45 0.00
C ASP A 62 -7.94 3.59 0.70
N ALA A 63 -7.13 3.27 1.72
CA ALA A 63 -6.22 4.24 2.33
C ALA A 63 -5.14 4.73 1.34
N VAL A 64 -4.54 3.84 0.55
CA VAL A 64 -3.57 4.22 -0.49
C VAL A 64 -4.24 5.07 -1.59
N ARG A 65 -5.48 4.76 -1.98
CA ARG A 65 -6.26 5.60 -2.92
C ARG A 65 -6.48 7.00 -2.35
N ARG A 66 -6.85 7.11 -1.08
CA ARG A 66 -7.02 8.40 -0.41
C ARG A 66 -5.72 9.19 -0.35
N ALA A 67 -4.61 8.55 0.01
CA ALA A 67 -3.30 9.18 0.00
C ALA A 67 -2.89 9.64 -1.40
N THR A 68 -3.17 8.84 -2.43
CA THR A 68 -2.93 9.21 -3.83
C THR A 68 -3.71 10.45 -4.22
N ALA A 69 -4.97 10.56 -3.80
CA ALA A 69 -5.79 11.76 -4.04
C ALA A 69 -5.22 13.00 -3.35
N LEU A 70 -4.75 12.87 -2.11
CA LEU A 70 -4.11 13.96 -1.36
C LEU A 70 -2.81 14.43 -2.03
N LEU A 71 -2.00 13.50 -2.56
CA LEU A 71 -0.80 13.87 -3.33
C LEU A 71 -1.16 14.66 -4.60
N ARG A 72 -2.24 14.29 -5.29
CA ARG A 72 -2.71 15.00 -6.49
C ARG A 72 -3.26 16.38 -6.21
N THR A 73 -3.82 16.61 -5.03
CA THR A 73 -4.30 17.93 -4.59
C THR A 73 -3.18 18.78 -3.98
N GLY A 74 -1.94 18.27 -3.91
CA GLY A 74 -0.80 18.99 -3.37
C GLY A 74 -0.76 19.01 -1.85
N GLU A 75 -1.33 18.01 -1.19
CA GLU A 75 -1.41 17.87 0.28
C GLU A 75 -0.56 16.68 0.81
N PRO A 76 0.77 16.65 0.55
CA PRO A 76 1.63 15.53 0.96
C PRO A 76 1.70 15.34 2.48
N GLU A 77 1.54 16.41 3.26
CA GLU A 77 1.50 16.38 4.72
C GLU A 77 0.32 15.59 5.27
N LYS A 78 -0.80 15.53 4.52
CA LYS A 78 -1.96 14.71 4.87
C LYS A 78 -1.82 13.28 4.36
N ALA A 79 -1.12 13.08 3.24
CA ALA A 79 -0.87 11.76 2.67
C ALA A 79 0.06 10.90 3.54
N GLY A 80 1.10 11.50 4.13
CA GLY A 80 2.12 10.80 4.93
C GLY A 80 1.56 9.97 6.10
N PRO A 81 0.71 10.54 6.97
CA PRO A 81 0.07 9.80 8.07
C PRO A 81 -0.79 8.63 7.58
N VAL A 82 -1.55 8.83 6.48
CA VAL A 82 -2.41 7.79 5.89
C VAL A 82 -1.56 6.62 5.36
N LEU A 83 -0.48 6.92 4.64
CA LEU A 83 0.45 5.91 4.12
C LEU A 83 1.19 5.19 5.26
N THR A 84 1.53 5.89 6.34
CA THR A 84 2.18 5.30 7.51
C THR A 84 1.26 4.30 8.22
N GLN A 85 -0.02 4.63 8.37
CA GLN A 85 -1.03 3.72 8.93
C GLN A 85 -1.27 2.52 8.01
N ALA A 86 -1.43 2.75 6.70
CA ALA A 86 -1.57 1.68 5.70
C ALA A 86 -0.37 0.72 5.71
N ARG A 87 0.87 1.25 5.80
CA ARG A 87 2.09 0.44 5.93
C ARG A 87 2.07 -0.42 7.18
N ALA A 88 1.71 0.16 8.34
CA ALA A 88 1.66 -0.57 9.60
C ALA A 88 0.62 -1.70 9.52
N ALA A 89 -0.58 -1.41 9.01
CA ALA A 89 -1.64 -2.39 8.82
C ALA A 89 -1.25 -3.52 7.87
N LEU A 90 -0.58 -3.23 6.75
CA LEU A 90 -0.08 -4.25 5.81
C LEU A 90 1.01 -5.14 6.43
N ARG A 91 1.85 -4.59 7.32
CA ARG A 91 2.91 -5.36 7.99
C ARG A 91 2.36 -6.31 9.04
N THR A 92 1.25 -5.96 9.68
CA THR A 92 0.64 -6.74 10.77
C THR A 92 -0.61 -7.50 10.37
N PHE A 93 -1.11 -7.31 9.14
CA PHE A 93 -2.45 -7.74 8.71
C PHE A 93 -3.56 -7.30 9.67
N ALA A 94 -3.35 -6.18 10.38
CA ALA A 94 -4.34 -5.60 11.26
C ALA A 94 -5.30 -4.69 10.46
N PRO A 95 -6.57 -4.56 10.90
CA PRO A 95 -7.48 -3.56 10.35
C PRO A 95 -6.96 -2.14 10.63
N LEU A 96 -7.31 -1.19 9.77
CA LEU A 96 -7.01 0.22 9.99
C LEU A 96 -7.90 0.74 11.15
N ARG A 97 -7.28 1.24 12.22
CA ARG A 97 -7.97 1.80 13.41
C ARG A 97 -7.80 3.30 13.49
#